data_AF-A0A820N357-F1
#
_entry.id   AF-A0A820N357-F1
#
_cell.length_a   1.000
_cell.length_b   1.000
_cell.length_c   1.000
_cell.angle_alpha   90.00
_cell.angle_beta   90.00
_cell.angle_gamma   90.00
#
_symmetry.space_group_name_H-M   'P 1'
#
loop_
_entity.id
_entity.type
_entity.pdbx_description
1 polymer ?
#
loop_
_entity_poly.entity_id
_entity_poly.type
_entity_poly.pdbx_seq_one_letter_code
_entity_poly.pdbx_strand_id
1 'polypeptide(L)'
;ISWTIASTVTALVFMPKFREMNFTSAYEYLEKRFDRAVRMCASFTFSSFMLIYMAIVLYAPALALSQTTGLNIWLSVVSIGVICTFYSSVGGMKAVIWTDVLQALVILVGLLATIIQGLIRLNGFGPTFSIAYEGGRIQFDSISADPRTRHTVWSLLIGGTLNSLSTYGFNQTQVQRYMCVRTTRGAKQALFINAAGAAIVIILSSFIGIILYAYYANCDPLTAKQVSDVDQIFPYFVMEVLSDKPGLPGVFLACIFSGSLSTISSGLNSLSAVIIEDVYKGLMGRKLSDERQGLISKIFSVVLGAVVMLLTYVVSYLGSVLNAALSLFGVLSGPIMGVFFLGFFFPQANRHGGLIGFLTSLVLQLWIFLGAQITKNQMDNIRLPLNCSVFVNQTVTEDLLIKKDPLIDFYSVSYMWYTPIAVLSVLIVGLTVSYLTHPLKPNEVDPKLLIPIGDMCCCCLPKRVRDFIRCGVDYTNYFQEKNAYERDIEMKKTEIYDTNKKNSFVSNAVSLAPSLTDTNAKHTSSSNGDSPTPSVTDKNTKHKSSSNGASPTPSATDKKVKRKYPSNVVSPAPYVSKSGGEAYDNAAMNPADEESLQTQF
;
A
#
# COMPACT_ATOMS: atom_id res chain seq x y z
N ILE A 1 4.07 -7.01 -17.02
CA ILE A 1 3.96 -8.49 -17.06
C ILE A 1 3.67 -9.05 -15.68
N SER A 2 4.63 -9.06 -14.75
CA SER A 2 4.55 -9.76 -13.45
C SER A 2 3.33 -9.38 -12.60
N TRP A 3 2.97 -8.09 -12.55
CA TRP A 3 1.76 -7.58 -11.88
C TRP A 3 0.47 -8.12 -12.50
N THR A 4 0.42 -8.25 -13.82
CA THR A 4 -0.71 -8.82 -14.56
C THR A 4 -0.88 -10.30 -14.23
N ILE A 5 0.22 -11.07 -14.14
CA ILE A 5 0.20 -12.48 -13.76
C ILE A 5 -0.29 -12.63 -12.31
N ALA A 6 0.36 -11.94 -11.37
CA ALA A 6 0.00 -11.98 -9.94
C ALA A 6 -1.46 -11.57 -9.68
N SER A 7 -1.95 -10.53 -10.36
CA SER A 7 -3.33 -10.07 -10.26
C SER A 7 -4.32 -11.06 -10.88
N THR A 8 -3.97 -11.69 -12.01
CA THR A 8 -4.81 -12.72 -12.64
C THR A 8 -4.93 -13.96 -11.75
N VAL A 9 -3.80 -14.46 -11.23
CA VAL A 9 -3.77 -15.58 -10.28
C VAL A 9 -4.58 -15.23 -9.02
N THR A 10 -4.42 -14.04 -8.47
CA THR A 10 -5.20 -13.59 -7.30
C THR A 10 -6.71 -13.51 -7.61
N ALA A 11 -7.12 -12.88 -8.72
CA ALA A 11 -8.52 -12.71 -9.11
C ALA A 11 -9.22 -14.04 -9.42
N LEU A 12 -8.50 -15.01 -9.98
CA LEU A 12 -9.05 -16.30 -10.35
C LEU A 12 -9.02 -17.31 -9.21
N VAL A 13 -7.90 -17.40 -8.47
CA VAL A 13 -7.61 -18.49 -7.53
C VAL A 13 -7.82 -18.08 -6.07
N PHE A 14 -7.01 -17.16 -5.54
CA PHE A 14 -6.96 -16.90 -4.09
C PHE A 14 -8.11 -16.01 -3.58
N MET A 15 -8.43 -14.91 -4.27
CA MET A 15 -9.48 -13.98 -3.82
C MET A 15 -10.87 -14.64 -3.72
N PRO A 16 -11.32 -15.47 -4.70
CA PRO A 16 -12.57 -16.22 -4.53
C PRO A 16 -12.55 -17.16 -3.32
N LYS A 17 -11.39 -17.79 -3.02
CA LYS A 17 -11.25 -18.72 -1.90
C LYS A 17 -11.37 -18.03 -0.54
N PHE A 18 -10.75 -16.86 -0.36
CA PHE A 18 -10.96 -16.05 0.84
C PHE A 18 -12.43 -15.60 0.99
N ARG A 19 -13.12 -15.28 -0.12
CA ARG A 19 -14.56 -14.96 -0.12
C ARG A 19 -15.50 -16.13 0.15
N GLU A 20 -15.10 -17.36 -0.17
CA GLU A 20 -15.83 -18.58 0.22
C GLU A 20 -15.74 -18.79 1.74
N MET A 21 -14.56 -18.58 2.32
CA MET A 21 -14.29 -18.83 3.74
C MET A 21 -14.83 -17.74 4.69
N ASN A 22 -15.00 -16.50 4.22
CA ASN A 22 -15.58 -15.37 4.98
C ASN A 22 -14.86 -15.01 6.29
N PHE A 23 -13.56 -15.29 6.38
CA PHE A 23 -12.70 -14.86 7.49
C PHE A 23 -12.50 -13.32 7.50
N THR A 24 -12.26 -12.76 8.68
CA THR A 24 -11.97 -11.33 8.87
C THR A 24 -10.47 -11.05 8.77
N SER A 25 -9.64 -11.92 9.35
CA SER A 25 -8.19 -11.99 9.13
C SER A 25 -7.86 -13.11 8.15
N ALA A 26 -7.03 -12.83 7.14
CA ALA A 26 -6.52 -13.86 6.24
C ALA A 26 -5.79 -14.99 6.99
N TYR A 27 -5.26 -14.71 8.19
CA TYR A 27 -4.50 -15.66 9.00
C TYR A 27 -5.38 -16.63 9.81
N GLU A 28 -6.70 -16.40 9.90
CA GLU A 28 -7.67 -17.41 10.41
C GLU A 28 -7.57 -18.73 9.63
N TYR A 29 -7.30 -18.64 8.33
CA TYR A 29 -7.05 -19.80 7.46
C TYR A 29 -5.93 -20.70 8.00
N LEU A 30 -4.84 -20.12 8.52
CA LEU A 30 -3.68 -20.87 8.98
C LEU A 30 -3.96 -21.62 10.28
N GLU A 31 -4.82 -21.09 11.16
CA GLU A 31 -5.31 -21.83 12.33
C GLU A 31 -6.26 -22.97 11.95
N LYS A 32 -7.09 -22.78 10.92
CA LYS A 32 -7.97 -23.84 10.40
C LYS A 32 -7.21 -24.94 9.66
N ARG A 33 -6.13 -24.59 8.95
CA ARG A 33 -5.34 -25.52 8.13
C ARG A 33 -4.22 -26.23 8.90
N PHE A 34 -3.61 -25.58 9.89
CA PHE A 34 -2.45 -26.10 10.63
C PHE A 34 -2.72 -26.11 12.13
N ASP A 35 -2.35 -25.04 12.83
CA ASP A 35 -2.79 -24.74 14.18
C ASP A 35 -2.63 -23.25 14.50
N ARG A 36 -3.05 -22.88 15.71
CA ARG A 36 -3.02 -21.52 16.24
C ARG A 36 -1.61 -20.93 16.35
N ALA A 37 -0.56 -21.73 16.52
CA ALA A 37 0.81 -21.21 16.57
C ALA A 37 1.23 -20.67 15.19
N VAL A 38 0.85 -21.36 14.11
CA VAL A 38 1.09 -20.88 12.74
C VAL A 38 0.36 -19.56 12.47
N ARG A 39 -0.91 -19.43 12.89
CA ARG A 39 -1.66 -18.15 12.81
C ARG A 39 -0.93 -17.04 13.56
N MET A 40 -0.60 -17.24 14.85
CA MET A 40 0.07 -16.21 15.65
C MET A 40 1.42 -15.78 15.06
N CYS A 41 2.23 -16.71 14.55
CA CYS A 41 3.52 -16.39 13.92
C CYS A 41 3.35 -15.58 12.62
N ALA A 42 2.38 -15.96 11.77
CA ALA A 42 2.09 -15.24 10.53
C ALA A 42 1.52 -13.83 10.81
N SER A 43 0.54 -13.70 11.72
CA SER A 43 -0.06 -12.42 12.11
C SER A 43 0.96 -11.48 12.76
N PHE A 44 1.87 -12.00 13.60
CA PHE A 44 2.97 -11.21 14.16
C PHE A 44 3.94 -10.74 13.07
N THR A 45 4.36 -11.63 12.17
CA THR A 45 5.28 -11.30 11.07
C THR A 45 4.67 -10.26 10.11
N PHE A 46 3.37 -10.37 9.81
CA PHE A 46 2.62 -9.35 9.07
C PHE A 46 2.57 -8.01 9.83
N SER A 47 2.41 -8.05 11.15
CA SER A 47 2.36 -6.86 12.00
C SER A 47 3.68 -6.11 11.99
N SER A 48 4.81 -6.81 12.18
CA SER A 48 6.16 -6.26 12.05
C SER A 48 6.41 -5.72 10.64
N PHE A 49 6.02 -6.47 9.60
CA PHE A 49 6.12 -6.06 8.20
C PHE A 49 5.42 -4.73 7.94
N MET A 50 4.14 -4.59 8.30
CA MET A 50 3.40 -3.36 8.01
C MET A 50 3.87 -2.18 8.86
N LEU A 51 4.33 -2.38 10.10
CA LEU A 51 4.91 -1.30 10.91
C LEU A 51 6.17 -0.72 10.26
N ILE A 52 7.11 -1.57 9.85
CA ILE A 52 8.35 -1.13 9.19
C ILE A 52 8.03 -0.55 7.79
N TYR A 53 7.13 -1.15 7.03
CA TYR A 53 6.72 -0.64 5.72
C TYR A 53 6.05 0.75 5.81
N MET A 54 5.15 0.96 6.78
CA MET A 54 4.55 2.29 7.00
C MET A 54 5.59 3.33 7.44
N ALA A 55 6.63 2.95 8.18
CA ALA A 55 7.72 3.86 8.55
C ALA A 55 8.59 4.25 7.34
N ILE A 56 8.89 3.31 6.44
CA ILE A 56 9.56 3.58 5.14
C ILE A 56 8.71 4.54 4.29
N VAL A 57 7.40 4.31 4.25
CA VAL A 57 6.46 5.16 3.48
C VAL A 57 6.21 6.53 4.14
N LEU A 58 6.43 6.69 5.45
CA LEU A 58 6.38 7.98 6.13
C LEU A 58 7.67 8.82 5.93
N TYR A 59 8.81 8.19 5.67
CA TYR A 59 10.08 8.90 5.47
C TYR A 59 10.11 9.70 4.16
N ALA A 60 9.71 9.11 3.03
CA ALA A 60 9.70 9.76 1.72
C ALA A 60 8.95 11.12 1.65
N PRO A 61 7.70 11.27 2.15
CA PRO A 61 7.02 12.58 2.18
C PRO A 61 7.66 13.55 3.16
N ALA A 62 8.29 13.08 4.23
CA ALA A 62 9.00 13.94 5.19
C ALA A 62 10.30 14.50 4.58
N LEU A 63 11.04 13.67 3.85
CA LEU A 63 12.20 14.06 3.06
C LEU A 63 11.82 15.10 2.00
N ALA A 64 10.75 14.85 1.24
CA ALA A 64 10.24 15.81 0.25
C ALA A 64 9.78 17.13 0.89
N LEU A 65 9.04 17.09 2.00
CA LEU A 65 8.63 18.30 2.71
C LEU A 65 9.83 19.09 3.23
N SER A 66 10.82 18.41 3.80
CA SER A 66 12.06 19.03 4.29
C SER A 66 12.81 19.76 3.18
N GLN A 67 13.04 19.10 2.04
CA GLN A 67 13.71 19.68 0.87
C GLN A 67 12.95 20.86 0.24
N THR A 68 11.63 20.80 0.18
CA THR A 68 10.79 21.86 -0.43
C THR A 68 10.54 23.07 0.46
N THR A 69 10.73 22.97 1.78
CA THR A 69 10.39 24.04 2.74
C THR A 69 11.53 24.48 3.65
N GLY A 70 12.67 23.78 3.65
CA GLY A 70 13.76 24.00 4.61
C GLY A 70 13.44 23.56 6.05
N LEU A 71 12.28 22.92 6.29
CA LEU A 71 11.93 22.39 7.61
C LEU A 71 12.83 21.22 8.00
N ASN A 72 13.11 21.08 9.30
CA ASN A 72 13.82 19.92 9.83
C ASN A 72 13.03 18.63 9.55
N ILE A 73 13.71 17.59 9.04
CA ILE A 73 13.06 16.34 8.62
C ILE A 73 12.27 15.64 9.74
N TRP A 74 12.69 15.72 11.00
CA TRP A 74 11.96 15.14 12.12
C TRP A 74 10.68 15.90 12.45
N LEU A 75 10.69 17.23 12.30
CA LEU A 75 9.47 18.04 12.38
C LEU A 75 8.51 17.70 11.24
N SER A 76 9.02 17.42 10.03
CA SER A 76 8.21 16.90 8.92
C SER A 76 7.62 15.51 9.25
N VAL A 77 8.43 14.53 9.71
CA VAL A 77 7.95 13.18 10.11
C VAL A 77 6.84 13.27 11.15
N VAL A 78 7.01 14.05 12.21
CA VAL A 78 6.00 14.20 13.27
C VAL A 78 4.74 14.89 12.73
N SER A 79 4.87 15.97 11.96
CA SER A 79 3.71 16.70 11.41
C SER A 79 2.86 15.81 10.50
N ILE A 80 3.51 15.09 9.58
CA ILE A 80 2.85 14.19 8.63
C ILE A 80 2.26 12.99 9.38
N GLY A 81 3.03 12.38 10.28
CA GLY A 81 2.61 11.21 11.06
C GLY A 81 1.39 11.49 11.93
N VAL A 82 1.32 12.65 12.58
CA VAL A 82 0.14 13.09 13.35
C VAL A 82 -1.08 13.26 12.44
N ILE A 83 -0.94 13.93 11.28
CA ILE A 83 -2.04 14.12 10.32
C ILE A 83 -2.55 12.76 9.79
N CYS A 84 -1.64 11.88 9.34
CA CYS A 84 -1.95 10.53 8.90
C CYS A 84 -2.70 9.73 9.97
N THR A 85 -2.19 9.75 11.20
CA THR A 85 -2.73 8.98 12.34
C THR A 85 -4.11 9.48 12.74
N PHE A 86 -4.28 10.79 12.88
CA PHE A 86 -5.57 11.41 13.22
C PHE A 86 -6.64 11.05 12.18
N TYR A 87 -6.39 11.34 10.89
CA TYR A 87 -7.31 11.02 9.80
C TYR A 87 -7.72 9.54 9.82
N SER A 88 -6.74 8.63 9.90
CA SER A 88 -6.96 7.18 9.85
C SER A 88 -7.77 6.67 11.04
N SER A 89 -7.54 7.24 12.23
CA SER A 89 -8.28 6.88 13.45
C SER A 89 -9.74 7.34 13.44
N VAL A 90 -10.07 8.43 12.74
CA VAL A 90 -11.43 8.97 12.71
C VAL A 90 -12.29 8.29 11.65
N GLY A 91 -11.77 8.14 10.42
CA GLY A 91 -12.57 7.78 9.25
C GLY A 91 -12.96 6.31 9.12
N GLY A 92 -12.05 5.38 9.44
CA GLY A 92 -12.23 3.94 9.20
C GLY A 92 -12.37 3.55 7.72
N MET A 93 -12.40 2.24 7.44
CA MET A 93 -12.28 1.70 6.07
C MET A 93 -13.19 2.35 5.00
N LYS A 94 -14.44 2.72 5.32
CA LYS A 94 -15.33 3.39 4.35
C LYS A 94 -14.84 4.78 3.93
N ALA A 95 -14.30 5.57 4.87
CA ALA A 95 -13.78 6.90 4.55
C ALA A 95 -12.42 6.80 3.85
N VAL A 96 -11.57 5.87 4.28
CA VAL A 96 -10.26 5.58 3.67
C VAL A 96 -10.41 5.25 2.18
N ILE A 97 -11.34 4.35 1.83
CA ILE A 97 -11.63 4.00 0.42
C ILE A 97 -12.06 5.22 -0.40
N TRP A 98 -12.81 6.18 0.18
CA TRP A 98 -13.21 7.39 -0.53
C TRP A 98 -12.07 8.39 -0.69
N THR A 99 -11.18 8.54 0.30
CA THR A 99 -9.99 9.40 0.15
C THR A 99 -8.97 8.80 -0.80
N ASP A 100 -8.79 7.48 -0.83
CA ASP A 100 -7.91 6.80 -1.79
C ASP A 100 -8.28 7.16 -3.25
N VAL A 101 -9.57 7.23 -3.57
CA VAL A 101 -10.06 7.57 -4.92
C VAL A 101 -9.67 9.01 -5.30
N LEU A 102 -9.77 9.95 -4.36
CA LEU A 102 -9.33 11.34 -4.57
C LEU A 102 -7.80 11.45 -4.64
N GLN A 103 -7.09 10.74 -3.76
CA GLN A 103 -5.64 10.69 -3.69
C GLN A 103 -5.02 10.09 -4.97
N ALA A 104 -5.63 9.07 -5.56
CA ALA A 104 -5.22 8.49 -6.84
C ALA A 104 -5.26 9.52 -7.98
N LEU A 105 -6.26 10.41 -8.01
CA LEU A 105 -6.32 11.50 -8.98
C LEU A 105 -5.21 12.53 -8.75
N VAL A 106 -4.96 12.92 -7.48
CA VAL A 106 -3.88 13.87 -7.13
C VAL A 106 -2.50 13.32 -7.50
N ILE A 107 -2.27 12.02 -7.29
CA ILE A 107 -1.02 11.33 -7.71
C ILE A 107 -0.83 11.43 -9.23
N LEU A 108 -1.84 11.09 -10.02
CA LEU A 108 -1.76 11.18 -11.49
C LEU A 108 -1.50 12.61 -11.97
N VAL A 109 -2.17 13.61 -11.38
CA VAL A 109 -1.96 15.03 -11.73
C VAL A 109 -0.54 15.49 -11.38
N GLY A 110 -0.01 15.13 -10.20
CA GLY A 110 1.36 15.49 -9.81
C GLY A 110 2.45 14.86 -10.67
N LEU A 111 2.30 13.56 -11.02
CA LEU A 111 3.20 12.88 -11.94
C LEU A 111 3.18 13.50 -13.34
N LEU A 112 1.98 13.79 -13.88
CA LEU A 112 1.85 14.41 -15.21
C LEU A 112 2.39 15.85 -15.25
N ALA A 113 2.12 16.67 -14.22
CA ALA A 113 2.66 18.03 -14.14
C ALA A 113 4.21 18.04 -14.11
N THR A 114 4.80 17.11 -13.35
CA THR A 114 6.25 16.89 -13.29
C THR A 114 6.83 16.51 -14.66
N ILE A 115 6.21 15.53 -15.34
CA ILE A 115 6.65 15.06 -16.65
C ILE A 115 6.58 16.17 -17.71
N ILE A 116 5.45 16.89 -17.77
CA ILE A 116 5.23 17.94 -18.77
C ILE A 116 6.27 19.06 -18.61
N GLN A 117 6.51 19.53 -17.38
CA GLN A 117 7.50 20.58 -17.15
C GLN A 117 8.93 20.08 -17.38
N GLY A 118 9.28 18.87 -16.95
CA GLY A 118 10.59 18.27 -17.20
C GLY A 118 10.91 18.16 -18.70
N LEU A 119 9.95 17.72 -19.51
CA LEU A 119 10.08 17.71 -20.97
C LEU A 119 10.20 19.12 -21.56
N ILE A 120 9.52 20.13 -21.02
CA ILE A 120 9.68 21.52 -21.46
C ILE A 120 11.13 22.00 -21.21
N ARG A 121 11.72 21.69 -20.04
CA ARG A 121 13.12 22.05 -19.74
C ARG A 121 14.14 21.31 -20.61
N LEU A 122 13.81 20.11 -21.10
CA LEU A 122 14.67 19.26 -21.94
C LEU A 122 14.39 19.35 -23.46
N ASN A 123 13.63 20.35 -23.91
CA ASN A 123 13.25 20.52 -25.33
C ASN A 123 12.49 19.32 -25.94
N GLY A 124 11.75 18.58 -25.12
CA GLY A 124 10.83 17.51 -25.53
C GLY A 124 11.36 16.08 -25.37
N PHE A 125 10.55 15.13 -25.82
CA PHE A 125 10.81 13.69 -25.65
C PHE A 125 12.08 13.21 -26.35
N GLY A 126 12.33 13.67 -27.58
CA GLY A 126 13.45 13.21 -28.42
C GLY A 126 14.82 13.37 -27.73
N PRO A 127 15.23 14.61 -27.39
CA PRO A 127 16.50 14.85 -26.69
C PRO A 127 16.56 14.16 -25.32
N THR A 128 15.46 14.17 -24.56
CA THR A 128 15.35 13.46 -23.28
C THR A 128 15.70 11.96 -23.42
N PHE A 129 15.17 11.32 -24.46
CA PHE A 129 15.38 9.89 -24.70
C PHE A 129 16.78 9.60 -25.25
N SER A 130 17.33 10.44 -26.15
CA SER A 130 18.66 10.22 -26.70
C SER A 130 19.76 10.33 -25.63
N ILE A 131 19.70 11.37 -24.77
CA ILE A 131 20.64 11.54 -23.65
C ILE A 131 20.62 10.32 -22.70
N ALA A 132 19.43 9.78 -22.40
CA ALA A 132 19.29 8.61 -21.53
C ALA A 132 19.71 7.28 -22.21
N TYR A 133 19.58 7.19 -23.53
CA TYR A 133 20.03 6.05 -24.33
C TYR A 133 21.57 6.04 -24.46
N GLU A 134 22.15 7.17 -24.88
CA GLU A 134 23.60 7.40 -24.96
C GLU A 134 24.28 7.24 -23.59
N GLY A 135 23.61 7.69 -22.53
CA GLY A 135 24.02 7.49 -21.13
C GLY A 135 23.86 6.07 -20.58
N GLY A 136 23.51 5.09 -21.43
CA GLY A 136 23.42 3.67 -21.09
C GLY A 136 22.30 3.29 -20.11
N ARG A 137 21.34 4.19 -19.85
CA ARG A 137 20.27 3.99 -18.84
C ARG A 137 19.05 3.25 -19.37
N ILE A 138 18.93 3.13 -20.69
CA ILE A 138 17.83 2.44 -21.36
C ILE A 138 18.32 1.07 -21.84
N GLN A 139 18.05 0.04 -21.04
CA GLN A 139 18.44 -1.35 -21.29
C GLN A 139 17.18 -2.24 -21.26
N PHE A 140 16.96 -3.01 -22.33
CA PHE A 140 15.75 -3.85 -22.49
C PHE A 140 16.05 -5.36 -22.49
N ASP A 141 17.33 -5.72 -22.51
CA ASP A 141 17.90 -7.00 -22.93
C ASP A 141 18.70 -7.71 -21.83
N SER A 142 18.54 -7.28 -20.57
CA SER A 142 19.11 -7.92 -19.37
C SER A 142 18.49 -9.31 -19.11
N ILE A 143 18.91 -10.30 -19.91
CA ILE A 143 18.43 -11.70 -19.88
C ILE A 143 19.32 -12.58 -18.98
N SER A 144 20.29 -11.99 -18.28
CA SER A 144 21.23 -12.72 -17.40
C SER A 144 20.51 -13.58 -16.36
N ALA A 145 21.01 -14.82 -16.20
CA ALA A 145 20.54 -15.79 -15.22
C ALA A 145 21.25 -15.69 -13.86
N ASP A 146 22.20 -14.75 -13.70
CA ASP A 146 22.89 -14.53 -12.43
C ASP A 146 21.90 -14.02 -11.36
N PRO A 147 21.80 -14.63 -10.17
CA PRO A 147 20.90 -14.16 -9.13
C PRO A 147 21.36 -12.86 -8.44
N ARG A 148 22.62 -12.44 -8.63
CA ARG A 148 23.19 -11.22 -8.04
C ARG A 148 22.83 -9.97 -8.84
N THR A 149 22.60 -10.06 -10.15
CA THR A 149 22.20 -8.90 -10.95
C THR A 149 20.82 -8.39 -10.51
N ARG A 150 20.80 -7.13 -10.05
CA ARG A 150 19.65 -6.47 -9.41
C ARG A 150 18.34 -6.71 -10.16
N HIS A 151 18.32 -6.43 -11.46
CA HIS A 151 17.15 -6.61 -12.34
C HIS A 151 17.53 -7.31 -13.63
N THR A 152 16.88 -8.44 -13.88
CA THR A 152 16.94 -9.22 -15.13
C THR A 152 15.53 -9.65 -15.50
N VAL A 153 15.32 -10.09 -16.75
CA VAL A 153 14.03 -10.65 -17.19
C VAL A 153 13.57 -11.77 -16.25
N TRP A 154 14.49 -12.62 -15.77
CA TRP A 154 14.18 -13.72 -14.86
C TRP A 154 13.83 -13.26 -13.46
N SER A 155 14.60 -12.34 -12.85
CA SER A 155 14.32 -11.87 -11.49
C SER A 155 13.04 -11.01 -11.43
N LEU A 156 12.72 -10.27 -12.50
CA LEU A 156 11.46 -9.56 -12.64
C LEU A 156 10.27 -10.49 -12.94
N LEU A 157 10.44 -11.53 -13.76
CA LEU A 157 9.36 -12.46 -14.11
C LEU A 157 9.02 -13.41 -12.96
N ILE A 158 10.01 -14.01 -12.30
CA ILE A 158 9.81 -14.98 -11.21
C ILE A 158 9.65 -14.22 -9.87
N GLY A 159 10.72 -13.55 -9.45
CA GLY A 159 10.77 -12.79 -8.19
C GLY A 159 9.70 -11.70 -8.12
N GLY A 160 9.63 -10.87 -9.16
CA GLY A 160 8.60 -9.83 -9.28
C GLY A 160 7.16 -10.37 -9.30
N THR A 161 6.89 -11.55 -9.90
CA THR A 161 5.54 -12.15 -9.84
C THR A 161 5.22 -12.64 -8.43
N LEU A 162 6.15 -13.35 -7.77
CA LEU A 162 5.93 -13.85 -6.41
C LEU A 162 5.78 -12.70 -5.41
N ASN A 163 6.64 -11.68 -5.42
CA ASN A 163 6.51 -10.50 -4.55
C ASN A 163 5.13 -9.82 -4.72
N SER A 164 4.69 -9.65 -5.98
CA SER A 164 3.39 -9.04 -6.30
C SER A 164 2.20 -9.94 -5.91
N LEU A 165 2.36 -11.26 -5.98
CA LEU A 165 1.37 -12.24 -5.55
C LEU A 165 1.29 -12.30 -4.01
N SER A 166 2.40 -12.10 -3.30
CA SER A 166 2.42 -11.91 -1.86
C SER A 166 1.62 -10.66 -1.47
N THR A 167 1.86 -9.56 -2.20
CA THR A 167 1.18 -8.28 -2.01
C THR A 167 -0.33 -8.37 -2.29
N TYR A 168 -0.75 -8.91 -3.43
CA TYR A 168 -2.19 -8.93 -3.79
C TYR A 168 -2.96 -10.12 -3.22
N GLY A 169 -2.32 -11.26 -2.97
CA GLY A 169 -2.95 -12.51 -2.54
C GLY A 169 -3.01 -12.72 -1.02
N PHE A 170 -1.97 -12.31 -0.26
CA PHE A 170 -1.80 -12.71 1.14
C PHE A 170 -1.53 -11.55 2.12
N ASN A 171 -1.39 -10.32 1.63
CA ASN A 171 -1.37 -9.13 2.48
C ASN A 171 -2.81 -8.78 2.91
N GLN A 172 -3.05 -8.71 4.23
CA GLN A 172 -4.35 -8.40 4.80
C GLN A 172 -4.97 -7.09 4.25
N THR A 173 -4.16 -6.06 3.95
CA THR A 173 -4.68 -4.80 3.38
C THR A 173 -5.43 -4.99 2.06
N GLN A 174 -4.98 -5.93 1.24
CA GLN A 174 -5.57 -6.23 -0.06
C GLN A 174 -6.72 -7.24 0.07
N VAL A 175 -6.55 -8.29 0.88
CA VAL A 175 -7.63 -9.25 1.20
C VAL A 175 -8.85 -8.51 1.75
N GLN A 176 -8.66 -7.62 2.73
CA GLN A 176 -9.74 -6.85 3.36
C GLN A 176 -10.49 -5.97 2.34
N ARG A 177 -9.79 -5.33 1.39
CA ARG A 177 -10.41 -4.55 0.30
C ARG A 177 -11.34 -5.41 -0.56
N TYR A 178 -10.93 -6.62 -0.94
CA TYR A 178 -11.78 -7.50 -1.76
C TYR A 178 -13.00 -8.03 -1.00
N MET A 179 -12.86 -8.28 0.31
CA MET A 179 -13.97 -8.69 1.17
C MET A 179 -15.02 -7.58 1.33
N CYS A 180 -14.62 -6.30 1.34
CA CYS A 180 -15.56 -5.17 1.35
C CYS A 180 -16.39 -5.00 0.06
N VAL A 181 -16.03 -5.65 -1.06
CA VAL A 181 -16.80 -5.55 -2.31
C VAL A 181 -18.01 -6.49 -2.29
N ARG A 182 -19.21 -5.99 -2.59
CA ARG A 182 -20.46 -6.77 -2.51
C ARG A 182 -20.47 -8.06 -3.34
N THR A 183 -19.84 -8.09 -4.52
CA THR A 183 -19.86 -9.25 -5.42
C THR A 183 -18.47 -9.70 -5.84
N THR A 184 -18.30 -11.01 -6.02
CA THR A 184 -17.03 -11.61 -6.48
C THR A 184 -16.63 -11.09 -7.87
N ARG A 185 -17.59 -10.82 -8.77
CA ARG A 185 -17.33 -10.16 -10.08
C ARG A 185 -16.76 -8.76 -9.88
N GLY A 186 -17.35 -7.95 -9.00
CA GLY A 186 -16.85 -6.62 -8.66
C GLY A 186 -15.44 -6.67 -8.05
N ALA A 187 -15.16 -7.65 -7.19
CA ALA A 187 -13.82 -7.84 -6.61
C ALA A 187 -12.76 -8.19 -7.68
N LYS A 188 -13.09 -9.05 -8.66
CA LYS A 188 -12.20 -9.32 -9.81
C LYS A 188 -11.97 -8.04 -10.64
N GLN A 189 -13.02 -7.28 -10.92
CA GLN A 189 -12.90 -6.02 -11.67
C GLN A 189 -12.05 -4.98 -10.95
N ALA A 190 -12.25 -4.78 -9.64
CA ALA A 190 -11.47 -3.87 -8.81
C ALA A 190 -9.97 -4.22 -8.84
N LEU A 191 -9.61 -5.51 -8.78
CA LEU A 191 -8.23 -5.94 -8.86
C LEU A 191 -7.57 -5.69 -10.23
N PHE A 192 -8.29 -5.93 -11.33
CA PHE A 192 -7.77 -5.60 -12.67
C PHE A 192 -7.66 -4.09 -12.91
N ILE A 193 -8.59 -3.28 -12.41
CA ILE A 193 -8.52 -1.82 -12.44
C ILE A 193 -7.30 -1.33 -11.65
N ASN A 194 -7.09 -1.86 -10.44
CA ASN A 194 -5.91 -1.57 -9.63
C ASN A 194 -4.60 -1.95 -10.37
N ALA A 195 -4.54 -3.14 -10.97
CA ALA A 195 -3.36 -3.60 -11.71
C ALA A 195 -3.02 -2.70 -12.91
N ALA A 196 -4.04 -2.18 -13.61
CA ALA A 196 -3.86 -1.23 -14.70
C ALA A 196 -3.43 0.17 -14.20
N GLY A 197 -4.12 0.72 -13.20
CA GLY A 197 -3.79 2.04 -12.63
C GLY A 197 -2.39 2.08 -12.01
N ALA A 198 -2.01 1.03 -11.30
CA ALA A 198 -0.68 0.91 -10.71
C ALA A 198 0.41 0.73 -11.79
N ALA A 199 0.13 0.00 -12.89
CA ALA A 199 1.05 -0.08 -14.03
C ALA A 199 1.26 1.29 -14.71
N ILE A 200 0.21 2.10 -14.85
CA ILE A 200 0.32 3.49 -15.34
C ILE A 200 1.23 4.30 -14.42
N VAL A 201 1.04 4.24 -13.09
CA VAL A 201 1.88 4.94 -12.12
C VAL A 201 3.35 4.50 -12.23
N ILE A 202 3.65 3.20 -12.37
CA ILE A 202 5.03 2.73 -12.58
C ILE A 202 5.64 3.27 -13.88
N ILE A 203 4.88 3.31 -14.98
CA ILE A 203 5.38 3.82 -16.27
C ILE A 203 5.70 5.31 -16.15
N LEU A 204 4.81 6.11 -15.55
CA LEU A 204 5.02 7.54 -15.33
C LEU A 204 6.23 7.80 -14.41
N SER A 205 6.34 7.09 -13.28
CA SER A 205 7.48 7.22 -12.36
C SER A 205 8.81 6.78 -12.98
N SER A 206 8.82 5.71 -13.78
CA SER A 206 10.00 5.28 -14.53
C SER A 206 10.43 6.34 -15.56
N PHE A 207 9.47 6.99 -16.21
CA PHE A 207 9.74 8.05 -17.18
C PHE A 207 10.24 9.34 -16.51
N ILE A 208 9.78 9.66 -15.30
CA ILE A 208 10.39 10.70 -14.45
C ILE A 208 11.85 10.36 -14.14
N GLY A 209 12.19 9.09 -13.89
CA GLY A 209 13.58 8.65 -13.72
C GLY A 209 14.46 8.91 -14.95
N ILE A 210 13.92 8.75 -16.16
CA ILE A 210 14.59 9.07 -17.42
C ILE A 210 14.80 10.59 -17.56
N ILE A 211 13.77 11.40 -17.24
CA ILE A 211 13.85 12.87 -17.23
C ILE A 211 14.89 13.38 -16.23
N LEU A 212 14.90 12.84 -15.00
CA LEU A 212 15.87 13.17 -13.95
C LEU A 212 17.31 12.92 -14.42
N TYR A 213 17.55 11.76 -15.03
CA TYR A 213 18.86 11.45 -15.59
C TYR A 213 19.26 12.42 -16.70
N ALA A 214 18.38 12.68 -17.67
CA ALA A 214 18.68 13.56 -18.80
C ALA A 214 18.92 15.02 -18.38
N TYR A 215 18.29 15.47 -17.28
CA TYR A 215 18.49 16.81 -16.72
C TYR A 215 19.84 16.94 -15.98
N TYR A 216 20.23 15.95 -15.20
CA TYR A 216 21.48 15.95 -14.42
C TYR A 216 22.67 15.27 -15.12
N ALA A 217 22.55 14.92 -16.40
CA ALA A 217 23.57 14.17 -17.15
C ALA A 217 24.98 14.80 -17.13
N ASN A 218 25.05 16.13 -17.06
CA ASN A 218 26.28 16.92 -17.04
C ASN A 218 26.67 17.44 -15.64
N CYS A 219 25.80 17.31 -14.64
CA CYS A 219 26.00 17.83 -13.30
C CYS A 219 25.14 17.03 -12.31
N ASP A 220 25.77 16.11 -11.57
CA ASP A 220 25.12 15.33 -10.52
C ASP A 220 24.93 16.17 -9.25
N PRO A 221 23.69 16.44 -8.79
CA PRO A 221 23.43 17.24 -7.61
C PRO A 221 23.96 16.57 -6.31
N LEU A 222 24.18 15.25 -6.31
CA LEU A 222 24.79 14.57 -5.16
C LEU A 222 26.31 14.78 -5.12
N THR A 223 27.02 14.54 -6.23
CA THR A 223 28.46 14.82 -6.34
C THR A 223 28.78 16.31 -6.17
N ALA A 224 27.89 17.20 -6.64
CA ALA A 224 27.95 18.64 -6.40
C ALA A 224 27.55 19.07 -4.97
N LYS A 225 27.19 18.12 -4.08
CA LYS A 225 26.77 18.34 -2.69
C LYS A 225 25.56 19.29 -2.52
N GLN A 226 24.72 19.41 -3.54
CA GLN A 226 23.44 20.13 -3.49
C GLN A 226 22.38 19.32 -2.73
N VAL A 227 22.47 18.00 -2.79
CA VAL A 227 21.71 17.05 -1.95
C VAL A 227 22.66 16.14 -1.17
N SER A 228 22.18 15.56 -0.07
CA SER A 228 22.95 14.64 0.79
C SER A 228 22.56 13.16 0.62
N ASP A 229 21.43 12.87 -0.02
CA ASP A 229 20.94 11.50 -0.26
C ASP A 229 20.36 11.36 -1.68
N VAL A 230 20.44 10.17 -2.27
CA VAL A 230 19.90 9.87 -3.60
C VAL A 230 18.38 10.04 -3.67
N ASP A 231 17.65 9.79 -2.59
CA ASP A 231 16.20 9.92 -2.54
C ASP A 231 15.75 11.40 -2.45
N GLN A 232 16.67 12.35 -2.20
CA GLN A 232 16.41 13.79 -2.26
C GLN A 232 16.46 14.37 -3.69
N ILE A 233 17.11 13.68 -4.64
CA ILE A 233 17.31 14.17 -6.02
C ILE A 233 15.98 14.53 -6.70
N PHE A 234 14.94 13.72 -6.48
CA PHE A 234 13.64 13.96 -7.11
C PHE A 234 12.86 15.16 -6.50
N PRO A 235 12.72 15.29 -5.16
CA PRO A 235 12.24 16.53 -4.55
C PRO A 235 13.04 17.78 -4.94
N TYR A 236 14.36 17.69 -5.05
CA TYR A 236 15.24 18.79 -5.45
C TYR A 236 14.95 19.25 -6.89
N PHE A 237 14.94 18.32 -7.86
CA PHE A 237 14.55 18.55 -9.24
C PHE A 237 13.21 19.26 -9.38
N VAL A 238 12.20 18.85 -8.62
CA VAL A 238 10.89 19.49 -8.65
C VAL A 238 10.96 20.95 -8.23
N MET A 239 11.76 21.29 -7.22
CA MET A 239 11.94 22.69 -6.82
C MET A 239 12.66 23.51 -7.90
N GLU A 240 13.70 22.98 -8.55
CA GLU A 240 14.36 23.68 -9.66
C GLU A 240 13.43 23.88 -10.87
N VAL A 241 12.66 22.84 -11.20
CA VAL A 241 11.94 22.74 -12.47
C VAL A 241 10.52 23.32 -12.41
N LEU A 242 9.85 23.34 -11.25
CA LEU A 242 8.47 23.84 -11.08
C LEU A 242 8.36 25.16 -10.28
N SER A 243 9.44 25.70 -9.71
CA SER A 243 9.40 26.95 -8.93
C SER A 243 9.01 28.20 -9.74
N ASP A 244 9.19 28.18 -11.06
CA ASP A 244 8.73 29.23 -11.98
C ASP A 244 7.18 29.37 -12.04
N LYS A 245 6.45 28.36 -11.54
CA LYS A 245 4.99 28.26 -11.66
C LYS A 245 4.34 28.11 -10.28
N PRO A 246 3.88 29.21 -9.65
CA PRO A 246 3.35 29.17 -8.29
C PRO A 246 2.18 28.19 -8.17
N GLY A 247 2.23 27.35 -7.13
CA GLY A 247 1.27 26.28 -6.88
C GLY A 247 1.72 24.89 -7.36
N LEU A 248 2.50 24.77 -8.44
CA LEU A 248 2.89 23.44 -8.94
C LEU A 248 3.78 22.62 -7.98
N PRO A 249 4.76 23.21 -7.25
CA PRO A 249 5.46 22.49 -6.17
C PRO A 249 4.51 21.99 -5.07
N GLY A 250 3.43 22.72 -4.80
CA GLY A 250 2.37 22.29 -3.87
C GLY A 250 1.56 21.10 -4.39
N VAL A 251 1.31 21.04 -5.70
CA VAL A 251 0.66 19.87 -6.36
C VAL A 251 1.56 18.62 -6.27
N PHE A 252 2.88 18.77 -6.46
CA PHE A 252 3.83 17.70 -6.25
C PHE A 252 3.85 17.18 -4.81
N LEU A 253 3.91 18.08 -3.82
CA LEU A 253 3.84 17.69 -2.41
C LEU A 253 2.52 16.97 -2.10
N ALA A 254 1.39 17.49 -2.57
CA ALA A 254 0.09 16.84 -2.44
C ALA A 254 0.05 15.44 -3.07
N CYS A 255 0.78 15.22 -4.17
CA CYS A 255 0.95 13.90 -4.81
C CYS A 255 1.74 12.92 -3.91
N ILE A 256 2.92 13.30 -3.39
CA ILE A 256 3.70 12.39 -2.50
C ILE A 256 2.96 12.12 -1.18
N PHE A 257 2.32 13.15 -0.60
CA PHE A 257 1.44 12.96 0.56
C PHE A 257 0.29 12.00 0.24
N SER A 258 -0.38 12.13 -0.90
CA SER A 258 -1.49 11.25 -1.31
C SER A 258 -1.09 9.77 -1.40
N GLY A 259 0.10 9.47 -1.95
CA GLY A 259 0.62 8.09 -1.99
C GLY A 259 0.93 7.53 -0.59
N SER A 260 1.43 8.37 0.31
CA SER A 260 1.81 7.97 1.66
C SER A 260 0.60 7.82 2.59
N LEU A 261 -0.36 8.75 2.54
CA LEU A 261 -1.58 8.72 3.36
C LEU A 261 -2.47 7.51 3.05
N SER A 262 -2.71 7.20 1.78
CA SER A 262 -3.50 6.02 1.36
C SER A 262 -2.87 4.72 1.88
N THR A 263 -1.55 4.61 1.82
CA THR A 263 -0.81 3.42 2.28
C THR A 263 -0.78 3.31 3.80
N ILE A 264 -0.47 4.38 4.53
CA ILE A 264 -0.42 4.39 6.00
C ILE A 264 -1.81 4.15 6.59
N SER A 265 -2.86 4.81 6.08
CA SER A 265 -4.23 4.62 6.58
C SER A 265 -4.76 3.21 6.35
N SER A 266 -4.44 2.60 5.21
CA SER A 266 -4.72 1.18 4.93
C SER A 266 -3.99 0.26 5.91
N GLY A 267 -2.69 0.49 6.11
CA GLY A 267 -1.86 -0.31 7.00
C GLY A 267 -2.36 -0.25 8.45
N LEU A 268 -2.63 0.94 8.98
CA LEU A 268 -3.18 1.14 10.33
C LEU A 268 -4.53 0.43 10.49
N ASN A 269 -5.47 0.58 9.55
CA ASN A 269 -6.79 -0.06 9.62
C ASN A 269 -6.67 -1.60 9.62
N SER A 270 -5.85 -2.16 8.72
CA SER A 270 -5.71 -3.62 8.59
C SER A 270 -4.88 -4.25 9.72
N LEU A 271 -3.90 -3.52 10.25
CA LEU A 271 -3.13 -3.93 11.41
C LEU A 271 -3.97 -3.89 12.70
N SER A 272 -4.79 -2.84 12.86
CA SER A 272 -5.78 -2.73 13.93
C SER A 272 -6.79 -3.89 13.88
N ALA A 273 -7.23 -4.29 12.68
CA ALA A 273 -8.07 -5.48 12.50
C ALA A 273 -7.35 -6.80 12.89
N VAL A 274 -6.11 -7.02 12.43
CA VAL A 274 -5.30 -8.20 12.79
C VAL A 274 -5.07 -8.30 14.30
N ILE A 275 -4.72 -7.20 14.96
CA ILE A 275 -4.53 -7.17 16.41
C ILE A 275 -5.84 -7.47 17.16
N ILE A 276 -7.01 -7.07 16.63
CA ILE A 276 -8.29 -7.38 17.27
C ILE A 276 -8.71 -8.84 17.05
N GLU A 277 -8.61 -9.37 15.83
CA GLU A 277 -9.08 -10.74 15.54
C GLU A 277 -8.08 -11.82 15.97
N ASP A 278 -6.78 -11.65 15.65
CA ASP A 278 -5.75 -12.66 15.89
C ASP A 278 -5.19 -12.57 17.32
N VAL A 279 -4.90 -11.37 17.81
CA VAL A 279 -4.28 -11.17 19.14
C VAL A 279 -5.35 -11.04 20.24
N TYR A 280 -6.23 -10.04 20.21
CA TYR A 280 -7.19 -9.79 21.29
C TYR A 280 -8.23 -10.92 21.42
N LYS A 281 -9.01 -11.17 20.37
CA LYS A 281 -10.07 -12.20 20.37
C LYS A 281 -9.48 -13.60 20.44
N GLY A 282 -8.37 -13.85 19.72
CA GLY A 282 -7.60 -15.08 19.82
C GLY A 282 -7.18 -15.39 21.26
N LEU A 283 -6.39 -14.51 21.91
CA LEU A 283 -5.85 -14.76 23.25
C LEU A 283 -6.92 -14.80 24.34
N MET A 284 -7.89 -13.88 24.34
CA MET A 284 -8.87 -13.77 25.43
C MET A 284 -10.19 -14.53 25.22
N GLY A 285 -10.47 -15.04 24.02
CA GLY A 285 -11.69 -15.80 23.72
C GLY A 285 -13.01 -15.01 23.85
N ARG A 286 -12.95 -13.70 24.08
CA ARG A 286 -14.11 -12.84 24.37
C ARG A 286 -14.58 -12.12 23.11
N LYS A 287 -15.86 -12.27 22.79
CA LYS A 287 -16.53 -11.41 21.79
C LYS A 287 -16.62 -9.98 22.34
N LEU A 288 -16.24 -9.01 21.51
CA LEU A 288 -16.47 -7.60 21.76
C LEU A 288 -17.85 -7.20 21.23
N SER A 289 -18.46 -6.18 21.84
CA SER A 289 -19.55 -5.41 21.18
C SER A 289 -18.96 -4.53 20.09
N ASP A 290 -19.68 -4.33 18.99
CA ASP A 290 -19.23 -3.56 17.82
C ASP A 290 -18.76 -2.14 18.18
N GLU A 291 -19.43 -1.47 19.12
CA GLU A 291 -19.03 -0.15 19.63
C GLU A 291 -17.67 -0.18 20.31
N ARG A 292 -17.42 -1.23 21.14
CA ARG A 292 -16.16 -1.43 21.85
C ARG A 292 -15.05 -1.86 20.89
N GLN A 293 -15.35 -2.71 19.91
CA GLN A 293 -14.42 -3.06 18.83
C GLN A 293 -14.05 -1.81 18.00
N GLY A 294 -15.00 -0.94 17.71
CA GLY A 294 -14.76 0.36 17.09
C GLY A 294 -13.82 1.24 17.92
N LEU A 295 -14.13 1.47 19.20
CA LEU A 295 -13.29 2.29 20.09
C LEU A 295 -11.87 1.73 20.25
N ILE A 296 -11.74 0.43 20.50
CA ILE A 296 -10.45 -0.28 20.62
C ILE A 296 -9.66 -0.17 19.31
N SER A 297 -10.31 -0.29 18.15
CA SER A 297 -9.67 -0.13 16.84
C SER A 297 -9.08 1.26 16.64
N LYS A 298 -9.78 2.32 17.08
CA LYS A 298 -9.28 3.70 17.05
C LYS A 298 -8.08 3.91 17.96
N ILE A 299 -8.12 3.38 19.19
CA ILE A 299 -7.01 3.45 20.14
C ILE A 299 -5.76 2.75 19.58
N PHE A 300 -5.92 1.54 19.02
CA PHE A 300 -4.80 0.86 18.35
C PHE A 300 -4.26 1.68 17.17
N SER A 301 -5.10 2.24 16.30
CA SER A 301 -4.62 3.07 15.18
C SER A 301 -3.78 4.28 15.65
N VAL A 302 -4.11 4.88 16.80
CA VAL A 302 -3.30 5.97 17.39
C VAL A 302 -1.96 5.46 17.94
N VAL A 303 -1.96 4.37 18.71
CA VAL A 303 -0.73 3.78 19.28
C VAL A 303 0.20 3.29 18.17
N LEU A 304 -0.34 2.62 17.15
CA LEU A 304 0.41 2.14 15.99
C LEU A 304 0.98 3.30 15.17
N GLY A 305 0.24 4.41 15.03
CA GLY A 305 0.75 5.63 14.38
C GLY A 305 1.96 6.24 15.12
N ALA A 306 1.93 6.25 16.46
CA ALA A 306 3.08 6.65 17.26
C ALA A 306 4.28 5.71 17.10
N VAL A 307 4.05 4.39 17.06
CA VAL A 307 5.11 3.40 16.78
C VAL A 307 5.70 3.57 15.38
N VAL A 308 4.89 3.87 14.35
CA VAL A 308 5.35 4.16 12.99
C VAL A 308 6.24 5.41 12.96
N MET A 309 5.87 6.49 13.66
CA MET A 309 6.72 7.70 13.76
C MET A 309 8.07 7.39 14.43
N LEU A 310 8.09 6.59 15.50
CA LEU A 310 9.33 6.18 16.17
C LEU A 310 10.20 5.27 15.28
N LEU A 311 9.59 4.29 14.59
CA LEU A 311 10.31 3.39 13.67
C LEU A 311 10.85 4.12 12.43
N THR A 312 10.29 5.26 12.06
CA THR A 312 10.81 6.10 10.95
C THR A 312 12.23 6.58 11.23
N TYR A 313 12.60 6.79 12.51
CA TYR A 313 13.97 7.10 12.92
C TYR A 313 14.93 5.92 12.71
N VAL A 314 14.50 4.69 12.97
CA VAL A 314 15.35 3.49 12.72
C VAL A 314 15.50 3.26 11.21
N VAL A 315 14.43 3.51 10.46
CA VAL A 315 14.36 3.28 9.02
C VAL A 315 15.25 4.21 8.19
N SER A 316 15.51 5.45 8.62
CA SER A 316 16.37 6.38 7.88
C SER A 316 17.82 5.88 7.72
N TYR A 317 18.25 4.89 8.51
CA TYR A 317 19.58 4.27 8.41
C TYR A 317 19.64 3.07 7.44
N LEU A 318 18.54 2.66 6.81
CA LEU A 318 18.52 1.52 5.86
C LEU A 318 19.07 1.88 4.46
N GLY A 319 19.46 3.15 4.25
CA GLY A 319 19.73 3.72 2.92
C GLY A 319 18.45 3.87 2.10
N SER A 320 18.59 3.99 0.77
CA SER A 320 17.46 4.34 -0.12
C SER A 320 16.17 3.54 0.15
N VAL A 321 15.10 4.31 0.35
CA VAL A 321 13.72 3.93 0.68
C VAL A 321 13.21 2.82 -0.23
N LEU A 322 13.49 2.90 -1.54
CA LEU A 322 13.04 1.92 -2.52
C LEU A 322 13.70 0.54 -2.31
N ASN A 323 14.99 0.52 -1.95
CA ASN A 323 15.72 -0.71 -1.67
C ASN A 323 15.23 -1.34 -0.36
N ALA A 324 15.04 -0.53 0.68
CA ALA A 324 14.51 -0.97 1.98
C ALA A 324 13.10 -1.56 1.82
N ALA A 325 12.18 -0.86 1.15
CA ALA A 325 10.82 -1.32 0.92
C ALA A 325 10.78 -2.66 0.17
N LEU A 326 11.43 -2.75 -1.00
CA LEU A 326 11.36 -3.95 -1.84
C LEU A 326 12.05 -5.17 -1.21
N SER A 327 13.11 -4.96 -0.42
CA SER A 327 13.74 -6.02 0.38
C SER A 327 12.81 -6.54 1.48
N LEU A 328 12.12 -5.64 2.19
CA LEU A 328 11.21 -5.98 3.28
C LEU A 328 10.02 -6.86 2.81
N PHE A 329 9.47 -6.57 1.62
CA PHE A 329 8.48 -7.44 0.97
C PHE A 329 9.02 -8.87 0.75
N GLY A 330 10.28 -8.99 0.31
CA GLY A 330 10.96 -10.28 0.17
C GLY A 330 11.06 -11.04 1.51
N VAL A 331 11.66 -10.39 2.50
CA VAL A 331 12.07 -11.00 3.77
C VAL A 331 10.90 -11.44 4.64
N LEU A 332 9.86 -10.61 4.78
CA LEU A 332 8.76 -10.85 5.72
C LEU A 332 7.46 -11.33 5.05
N SER A 333 7.17 -10.89 3.81
CA SER A 333 5.98 -11.36 3.08
C SER A 333 6.21 -12.74 2.44
N GLY A 334 7.45 -13.05 2.03
CA GLY A 334 7.83 -14.33 1.44
C GLY A 334 7.51 -15.56 2.31
N PRO A 335 7.91 -15.63 3.59
CA PRO A 335 7.58 -16.75 4.46
C PRO A 335 6.08 -16.92 4.68
N ILE A 336 5.33 -15.81 4.76
CA ILE A 336 3.86 -15.81 4.89
C ILE A 336 3.22 -16.45 3.65
N MET A 337 3.60 -16.02 2.44
CA MET A 337 3.12 -16.65 1.21
C MET A 337 3.54 -18.12 1.11
N GLY A 338 4.75 -18.46 1.58
CA GLY A 338 5.23 -19.84 1.63
C GLY A 338 4.33 -20.77 2.45
N VAL A 339 3.88 -20.33 3.63
CA VAL A 339 3.00 -21.16 4.48
C VAL A 339 1.54 -21.19 3.96
N PHE A 340 1.06 -20.14 3.29
CA PHE A 340 -0.20 -20.22 2.52
C PHE A 340 -0.10 -21.21 1.36
N PHE A 341 0.98 -21.21 0.57
CA PHE A 341 1.19 -22.17 -0.52
C PHE A 341 1.27 -23.60 0.01
N LEU A 342 2.00 -23.82 1.11
CA LEU A 342 2.07 -25.12 1.79
C LEU A 342 0.67 -25.59 2.23
N GLY A 343 -0.13 -24.68 2.79
CA GLY A 343 -1.50 -24.96 3.24
C GLY A 343 -2.46 -25.31 2.10
N PHE A 344 -2.52 -24.46 1.06
CA PHE A 344 -3.52 -24.56 0.01
C PHE A 344 -3.28 -25.72 -0.98
N PHE A 345 -2.02 -26.10 -1.21
CA PHE A 345 -1.64 -26.98 -2.33
C PHE A 345 -1.10 -28.36 -1.91
N PHE A 346 -0.73 -28.56 -0.65
CA PHE A 346 -0.15 -29.82 -0.17
C PHE A 346 -0.98 -30.40 0.99
N PRO A 347 -1.95 -31.30 0.72
CA PRO A 347 -2.79 -31.89 1.77
C PRO A 347 -1.99 -32.60 2.87
N GLN A 348 -0.87 -33.22 2.52
CA GLN A 348 0.02 -33.95 3.44
C GLN A 348 0.66 -33.06 4.51
N ALA A 349 0.75 -31.74 4.26
CA ALA A 349 1.48 -30.83 5.14
C ALA A 349 0.78 -30.68 6.50
N ASN A 350 1.47 -31.02 7.59
CA ASN A 350 0.93 -31.01 8.94
C ASN A 350 1.31 -29.73 9.71
N ARG A 351 0.79 -29.56 10.93
CA ARG A 351 1.04 -28.36 11.76
C ARG A 351 2.52 -28.13 12.10
N HIS A 352 3.29 -29.21 12.29
CA HIS A 352 4.71 -29.14 12.62
C HIS A 352 5.53 -28.68 11.41
N GLY A 353 5.21 -29.19 10.21
CA GLY A 353 5.77 -28.70 8.96
C GLY A 353 5.38 -27.26 8.64
N GLY A 354 4.11 -26.90 8.86
CA GLY A 354 3.64 -25.52 8.73
C GLY A 354 4.42 -24.54 9.62
N LEU A 355 4.60 -24.86 10.90
CA LEU A 355 5.30 -24.02 11.86
C LEU A 355 6.82 -23.98 11.62
N ILE A 356 7.47 -25.14 11.48
CA ILE A 356 8.93 -25.21 11.36
C ILE A 356 9.37 -24.68 9.97
N GLY A 357 8.66 -25.02 8.90
CA GLY A 357 8.92 -24.46 7.57
C GLY A 357 8.82 -22.94 7.54
N PHE A 358 7.79 -22.38 8.19
CA PHE A 358 7.63 -20.92 8.33
C PHE A 358 8.79 -20.29 9.11
N LEU A 359 9.11 -20.81 10.30
CA LEU A 359 10.16 -20.24 11.17
C LEU A 359 11.56 -20.38 10.56
N THR A 360 11.90 -21.52 9.96
CA THR A 360 13.18 -21.71 9.25
C THR A 360 13.32 -20.76 8.07
N SER A 361 12.24 -20.55 7.29
CA SER A 361 12.23 -19.55 6.21
C SER A 361 12.44 -18.13 6.72
N LEU A 362 11.74 -17.73 7.79
CA LEU A 362 11.86 -16.40 8.39
C LEU A 362 13.29 -16.14 8.91
N VAL A 363 13.89 -17.10 9.62
CA VAL A 363 15.29 -17.00 10.10
C VAL A 363 16.28 -16.94 8.94
N LEU A 364 16.10 -17.77 7.91
CA LEU A 364 16.94 -17.76 6.71
C LEU A 364 16.88 -16.41 5.97
N GLN A 365 15.69 -15.85 5.78
CA GLN A 365 15.53 -14.54 5.14
C GLN A 365 16.11 -13.38 5.95
N LEU A 366 15.95 -13.39 7.28
CA LEU A 366 16.55 -12.40 8.16
C LEU A 366 18.09 -12.48 8.13
N TRP A 367 18.67 -13.69 8.12
CA TRP A 367 20.11 -13.88 8.00
C TRP A 367 20.66 -13.37 6.66
N ILE A 368 20.03 -13.74 5.53
CA ILE A 368 20.40 -13.24 4.19
C ILE A 368 20.33 -11.71 4.13
N PHE A 369 19.26 -11.11 4.66
CA PHE A 369 19.06 -9.66 4.63
C PHE A 369 20.07 -8.89 5.50
N LEU A 370 20.36 -9.39 6.70
CA LEU A 370 21.34 -8.77 7.59
C LEU A 370 22.76 -8.86 7.02
N GLY A 371 23.14 -10.03 6.48
CA GLY A 371 24.40 -10.19 5.76
C GLY A 371 24.51 -9.23 4.57
N ALA A 372 23.43 -9.11 3.77
CA ALA A 372 23.36 -8.15 2.67
C ALA A 372 23.55 -6.69 3.11
N GLN A 373 22.97 -6.25 4.24
CA GLN A 373 23.21 -4.87 4.73
C GLN A 373 24.64 -4.67 5.26
N ILE A 374 25.27 -5.69 5.85
CA ILE A 374 26.66 -5.61 6.32
C ILE A 374 27.63 -5.53 5.13
N THR A 375 27.48 -6.43 4.13
CA THR A 375 28.34 -6.50 2.94
C THR A 375 28.16 -5.31 1.99
N LYS A 376 26.97 -4.68 1.96
CA LYS A 376 26.66 -3.47 1.17
C LYS A 376 27.60 -2.29 1.44
N ASN A 377 28.22 -2.21 2.63
CA ASN A 377 29.23 -1.19 2.96
C ASN A 377 30.62 -1.48 2.37
N GLN A 378 30.82 -2.63 1.71
CA GLN A 378 32.07 -3.03 1.04
C GLN A 378 31.95 -3.01 -0.49
N MET A 379 30.72 -3.08 -1.02
CA MET A 379 30.43 -2.84 -2.43
C MET A 379 29.89 -1.42 -2.59
N ASP A 380 30.76 -0.41 -2.41
CA ASP A 380 30.34 0.95 -2.71
C ASP A 380 30.00 1.07 -4.20
N ASN A 381 29.02 1.92 -4.47
CA ASN A 381 28.12 1.73 -5.59
C ASN A 381 28.86 1.97 -6.92
N ILE A 382 29.00 0.93 -7.75
CA ILE A 382 29.36 1.07 -9.17
C ILE A 382 28.18 1.72 -9.91
N ARG A 383 28.02 3.02 -9.69
CA ARG A 383 27.12 3.89 -10.43
C ARG A 383 27.81 4.14 -11.76
N LEU A 384 27.10 3.89 -12.87
CA LEU A 384 27.51 4.38 -14.18
C LEU A 384 27.86 5.88 -14.03
N PRO A 385 29.09 6.31 -14.36
CA PRO A 385 29.58 7.64 -14.00
C PRO A 385 28.73 8.74 -14.66
N LEU A 386 28.60 9.85 -13.96
CA LEU A 386 28.04 11.09 -14.47
C LEU A 386 29.21 12.03 -14.78
N ASN A 387 29.29 12.49 -16.01
CA ASN A 387 30.49 13.16 -16.53
C ASN A 387 30.48 14.65 -16.15
N CYS A 388 30.60 14.92 -14.85
CA CYS A 388 30.68 16.27 -14.32
C CYS A 388 32.01 16.93 -14.73
N SER A 389 31.97 18.00 -15.52
CA SER A 389 33.15 18.76 -15.93
C SER A 389 33.69 19.69 -14.83
N VAL A 390 33.77 19.18 -13.61
CA VAL A 390 34.50 19.78 -12.49
C VAL A 390 35.85 19.07 -12.40
N PHE A 391 36.95 19.81 -12.53
CA PHE A 391 38.31 19.26 -12.44
C PHE A 391 38.61 18.79 -11.01
N VAL A 392 38.28 17.53 -10.73
CA VAL A 392 38.76 16.79 -9.55
C VAL A 392 39.77 15.76 -10.05
N ASN A 393 41.05 15.97 -9.76
CA ASN A 393 42.12 15.02 -10.06
C ASN A 393 42.08 13.81 -9.09
N GLN A 394 41.02 13.00 -9.19
CA GLN A 394 40.99 11.67 -8.58
C GLN A 394 41.58 10.66 -9.56
N THR A 395 42.76 10.14 -9.22
CA THR A 395 43.23 8.87 -9.79
C THR A 395 42.24 7.78 -9.44
N VAL A 396 41.51 7.28 -10.45
CA VAL A 396 40.74 6.04 -10.31
C VAL A 396 41.73 4.91 -10.15
N THR A 397 41.90 4.43 -8.91
CA THR A 397 42.71 3.25 -8.63
C THR A 397 42.07 2.05 -9.32
N GLU A 398 42.83 1.36 -10.18
CA GLU A 398 42.38 0.11 -10.81
C GLU A 398 42.00 -0.93 -9.74
N ASP A 399 41.08 -1.82 -10.12
CA ASP A 399 40.45 -2.85 -9.30
C ASP A 399 41.29 -3.30 -8.09
N LEU A 400 40.93 -2.75 -6.92
CA LEU A 400 41.20 -3.42 -5.66
C LEU A 400 40.57 -4.80 -5.75
N LEU A 401 41.41 -5.84 -5.87
CA LEU A 401 41.00 -7.24 -5.96
C LEU A 401 40.31 -7.65 -4.65
N ILE A 402 39.03 -7.29 -4.51
CA ILE A 402 38.15 -7.75 -3.45
C ILE A 402 38.09 -9.27 -3.59
N LYS A 403 38.87 -9.91 -2.73
CA LYS A 403 39.00 -11.36 -2.60
C LYS A 403 37.58 -11.95 -2.58
N LYS A 404 37.24 -12.75 -3.60
CA LYS A 404 35.91 -13.37 -3.75
C LYS A 404 35.64 -14.34 -2.60
N ASP A 405 35.16 -13.79 -1.49
CA ASP A 405 34.59 -14.55 -0.40
C ASP A 405 33.22 -15.08 -0.87
N PRO A 406 32.98 -16.40 -0.88
CA PRO A 406 31.70 -16.96 -1.26
C PRO A 406 30.51 -16.43 -0.44
N LEU A 407 30.75 -15.94 0.78
CA LEU A 407 29.72 -15.30 1.60
C LEU A 407 29.35 -13.90 1.08
N ILE A 408 30.33 -13.12 0.63
CA ILE A 408 30.09 -11.80 -0.01
C ILE A 408 29.31 -11.99 -1.30
N ASP A 409 29.68 -12.97 -2.12
CA ASP A 409 28.94 -13.33 -3.34
C ASP A 409 27.51 -13.80 -3.01
N PHE A 410 27.30 -14.58 -1.95
CA PHE A 410 25.97 -15.02 -1.50
C PHE A 410 25.09 -13.88 -0.99
N TYR A 411 25.65 -12.93 -0.23
CA TYR A 411 24.89 -11.77 0.27
C TYR A 411 24.60 -10.72 -0.82
N SER A 412 25.27 -10.77 -1.97
CA SER A 412 24.99 -9.91 -3.12
C SER A 412 23.77 -10.35 -3.97
N VAL A 413 23.08 -11.43 -3.61
CA VAL A 413 21.85 -11.90 -4.28
C VAL A 413 20.78 -10.81 -4.28
N SER A 414 20.21 -10.53 -5.47
CA SER A 414 19.19 -9.51 -5.65
C SER A 414 17.96 -9.78 -4.77
N TYR A 415 17.45 -8.72 -4.14
CA TYR A 415 16.25 -8.73 -3.30
C TYR A 415 14.99 -9.27 -4.01
N MET A 416 14.96 -9.28 -5.34
CA MET A 416 13.90 -9.94 -6.11
C MET A 416 13.84 -11.46 -5.87
N TRP A 417 14.96 -12.10 -5.52
CA TRP A 417 15.03 -13.54 -5.22
C TRP A 417 14.68 -13.90 -3.78
N TYR A 418 14.56 -12.93 -2.86
CA TYR A 418 14.17 -13.17 -1.47
C TYR A 418 12.79 -13.84 -1.38
N THR A 419 11.77 -13.35 -2.09
CA THR A 419 10.43 -13.99 -2.07
C THR A 419 10.44 -15.43 -2.64
N PRO A 420 11.08 -15.73 -3.80
CA PRO A 420 11.32 -17.10 -4.25
C PRO A 420 12.01 -18.00 -3.22
N ILE A 421 13.14 -17.57 -2.63
CA ILE A 421 13.92 -18.36 -1.67
C ILE A 421 13.10 -18.61 -0.39
N ALA A 422 12.34 -17.62 0.06
CA ALA A 422 11.44 -17.74 1.20
C ALA A 422 10.34 -18.79 0.97
N VAL A 423 9.65 -18.75 -0.18
CA VAL A 423 8.62 -19.74 -0.52
C VAL A 423 9.22 -21.15 -0.66
N LEU A 424 10.35 -21.29 -1.36
CA LEU A 424 11.00 -22.58 -1.55
C LEU A 424 11.47 -23.20 -0.23
N SER A 425 12.02 -22.40 0.69
CA SER A 425 12.42 -22.87 2.02
C SER A 425 11.24 -23.30 2.89
N VAL A 426 10.10 -22.59 2.89
CA VAL A 426 8.89 -23.08 3.58
C VAL A 426 8.40 -24.39 2.98
N LEU A 427 8.36 -24.50 1.64
CA LEU A 427 7.87 -25.71 0.97
C LEU A 427 8.79 -26.90 1.21
N ILE A 428 10.11 -26.76 1.04
CA ILE A 428 11.08 -27.85 1.24
C ILE A 428 11.06 -28.30 2.71
N VAL A 429 11.34 -27.39 3.65
CA VAL A 429 11.43 -27.74 5.08
C VAL A 429 10.08 -28.19 5.62
N GLY A 430 9.00 -27.50 5.26
CA GLY A 430 7.65 -27.82 5.73
C GLY A 430 7.13 -29.17 5.22
N LEU A 431 7.42 -29.56 3.97
CA LEU A 431 7.09 -30.89 3.48
C LEU A 431 7.97 -31.97 4.14
N THR A 432 9.29 -31.79 4.19
CA THR A 432 10.20 -32.75 4.84
C THR A 432 9.81 -32.99 6.29
N VAL A 433 9.58 -31.94 7.08
CA VAL A 433 9.12 -32.07 8.47
C VAL A 433 7.74 -32.72 8.55
N SER A 434 6.81 -32.44 7.63
CA SER A 434 5.49 -33.10 7.62
C SER A 434 5.59 -34.59 7.39
N TYR A 435 6.44 -35.04 6.46
CA TYR A 435 6.67 -36.48 6.24
C TYR A 435 7.36 -37.16 7.43
N LEU A 436 8.29 -36.48 8.10
CA LEU A 436 8.99 -36.99 9.28
C LEU A 436 8.12 -37.03 10.55
N THR A 437 7.16 -36.12 10.69
CA THR A 437 6.29 -35.97 11.89
C THR A 437 4.87 -36.48 11.67
N HIS A 438 4.72 -37.49 10.81
CA HIS A 438 3.48 -38.05 10.26
C HIS A 438 2.69 -37.09 9.35
N PRO A 439 2.60 -37.35 8.03
CA PRO A 439 1.82 -36.52 7.12
C PRO A 439 0.31 -36.70 7.38
N LEU A 440 -0.47 -35.64 7.18
CA LEU A 440 -1.93 -35.72 7.25
C LEU A 440 -2.48 -36.64 6.16
N LYS A 441 -3.47 -37.47 6.50
CA LYS A 441 -4.18 -38.28 5.51
C LYS A 441 -5.18 -37.41 4.74
N PRO A 442 -5.50 -37.73 3.47
CA PRO A 442 -6.42 -36.93 2.66
C PRO A 442 -7.82 -36.75 3.29
N ASN A 443 -8.27 -37.74 4.07
CA ASN A 443 -9.57 -37.72 4.75
C ASN A 443 -9.59 -36.87 6.04
N GLU A 444 -8.43 -36.41 6.50
CA GLU A 444 -8.27 -35.63 7.75
C GLU A 444 -8.24 -34.11 7.48
N VAL A 445 -8.29 -33.69 6.21
CA VAL A 445 -8.20 -32.29 5.78
C VAL A 445 -9.51 -31.85 5.12
N ASP A 446 -10.10 -30.75 5.57
CA ASP A 446 -11.29 -30.15 4.94
C ASP A 446 -10.98 -29.66 3.51
N PRO A 447 -11.65 -30.20 2.46
CA PRO A 447 -11.47 -29.74 1.08
C PRO A 447 -11.77 -28.24 0.87
N LYS A 448 -12.54 -27.61 1.77
CA LYS A 448 -12.80 -26.15 1.75
C LYS A 448 -11.54 -25.34 2.07
N LEU A 449 -10.52 -25.92 2.68
CA LEU A 449 -9.22 -25.29 2.98
C LEU A 449 -8.16 -25.52 1.89
N LEU A 450 -8.47 -26.30 0.85
CA LEU A 450 -7.55 -26.65 -0.24
C LEU A 450 -7.97 -26.00 -1.56
N ILE A 451 -7.02 -25.88 -2.49
CA ILE A 451 -7.24 -25.35 -3.84
C ILE A 451 -6.94 -26.45 -4.86
N PRO A 452 -7.97 -27.08 -5.48
CA PRO A 452 -7.77 -28.15 -6.45
C PRO A 452 -7.33 -27.60 -7.81
N ILE A 453 -6.04 -27.26 -7.95
CA ILE A 453 -5.44 -26.74 -9.20
C ILE A 453 -5.81 -27.63 -10.40
N GLY A 454 -5.74 -28.95 -10.24
CA GLY A 454 -6.03 -29.91 -11.31
C GLY A 454 -7.48 -29.87 -11.83
N ASP A 455 -8.46 -29.50 -11.01
CA ASP A 455 -9.83 -29.26 -11.45
C ASP A 455 -10.02 -27.84 -12.01
N MET A 456 -9.26 -26.86 -11.51
CA MET A 456 -9.45 -25.44 -11.78
C MET A 456 -8.74 -24.94 -13.04
N CYS A 457 -7.52 -25.37 -13.29
CA CYS A 457 -6.69 -24.89 -14.41
C CYS A 457 -6.85 -25.73 -15.67
N CYS A 458 -7.25 -27.01 -15.55
CA CYS A 458 -7.32 -27.92 -16.69
C CYS A 458 -8.49 -28.91 -16.56
N CYS A 459 -9.72 -28.46 -16.82
CA CYS A 459 -10.88 -29.35 -17.00
C CYS A 459 -10.69 -30.42 -18.10
N CYS A 460 -9.69 -30.24 -18.97
CA CYS A 460 -9.27 -31.18 -20.01
C CYS A 460 -8.31 -32.30 -19.53
N LEU A 461 -7.82 -32.27 -18.28
CA LEU A 461 -6.88 -33.30 -17.80
C LEU A 461 -7.55 -34.68 -17.68
N PRO A 462 -6.88 -35.77 -18.12
CA PRO A 462 -7.37 -37.13 -17.88
C PRO A 462 -7.57 -37.40 -16.39
N LYS A 463 -8.67 -38.07 -16.02
CA LYS A 463 -9.05 -38.32 -14.61
C LYS A 463 -7.87 -38.80 -13.74
N ARG A 464 -7.10 -39.79 -14.22
CA ARG A 464 -5.90 -40.30 -13.54
C ARG A 464 -4.89 -39.22 -13.13
N VAL A 465 -4.61 -38.24 -13.98
CA VAL A 465 -3.67 -37.14 -13.69
C VAL A 465 -4.27 -36.17 -12.67
N ARG A 466 -5.56 -35.89 -12.78
CA ARG A 466 -6.29 -35.03 -11.86
C ARG A 466 -6.41 -35.66 -10.47
N ASP A 467 -6.68 -36.95 -10.39
CA ASP A 467 -6.80 -37.71 -9.14
C ASP A 467 -5.42 -37.92 -8.47
N PHE A 468 -4.33 -37.96 -9.25
CA PHE A 468 -2.96 -37.83 -8.74
C PHE A 468 -2.69 -36.43 -8.16
N ILE A 469 -3.01 -35.34 -8.88
CA ILE A 469 -2.84 -33.96 -8.40
C ILE A 469 -3.66 -33.69 -7.12
N ARG A 470 -4.86 -34.27 -7.00
CA ARG A 470 -5.70 -34.20 -5.78
C ARG A 470 -5.06 -34.87 -4.56
N CYS A 471 -3.98 -35.63 -4.71
CA CYS A 471 -3.30 -36.36 -3.64
C CYS A 471 -4.23 -37.26 -2.82
N GLY A 472 -5.29 -37.80 -3.44
CA GLY A 472 -6.30 -38.63 -2.78
C GLY A 472 -7.39 -37.88 -2.02
N VAL A 473 -7.44 -36.55 -2.03
CA VAL A 473 -8.52 -35.77 -1.40
C VAL A 473 -9.78 -35.84 -2.28
N ASP A 474 -10.92 -36.20 -1.68
CA ASP A 474 -12.21 -36.13 -2.36
C ASP A 474 -12.83 -34.72 -2.26
N TYR A 475 -13.19 -34.17 -3.41
CA TYR A 475 -13.86 -32.88 -3.55
C TYR A 475 -15.34 -33.01 -3.95
N THR A 476 -15.88 -34.23 -4.03
CA THR A 476 -17.23 -34.51 -4.57
C THR A 476 -18.32 -33.78 -3.78
N ASN A 477 -18.33 -33.94 -2.45
CA ASN A 477 -19.30 -33.24 -1.57
C ASN A 477 -19.10 -31.71 -1.62
N TYR A 478 -17.85 -31.24 -1.66
CA TYR A 478 -17.52 -29.82 -1.75
C TYR A 478 -18.08 -29.16 -3.03
N PHE A 479 -17.92 -29.81 -4.19
CA PHE A 479 -18.50 -29.32 -5.44
C PHE A 479 -20.04 -29.41 -5.44
N GLN A 480 -20.63 -30.43 -4.82
CA GLN A 480 -22.09 -30.52 -4.68
C GLN A 480 -22.67 -29.39 -3.81
N GLU A 481 -22.09 -29.14 -2.63
CA GLU A 481 -22.47 -28.03 -1.76
C GLU A 481 -22.35 -26.67 -2.47
N LYS A 482 -21.21 -26.42 -3.13
CA LYS A 482 -20.97 -25.19 -3.87
C LYS A 482 -22.00 -24.99 -4.98
N ASN A 483 -22.25 -26.02 -5.79
CA ASN A 483 -23.23 -25.97 -6.87
C ASN A 483 -24.68 -25.87 -6.37
N ALA A 484 -24.98 -26.26 -5.12
CA ALA A 484 -26.27 -26.01 -4.49
C ALA A 484 -26.39 -24.55 -4.03
N TYR A 485 -25.36 -24.02 -3.37
CA TYR A 485 -25.31 -22.63 -2.88
C TYR A 485 -25.35 -21.60 -4.02
N GLU A 486 -24.63 -21.83 -5.12
CA GLU A 486 -24.65 -20.92 -6.27
C GLU A 486 -26.04 -20.89 -6.94
N ARG A 487 -26.74 -22.03 -7.02
CA ARG A 487 -28.14 -22.10 -7.51
C ARG A 487 -29.14 -21.39 -6.59
N ASP A 488 -28.99 -21.53 -5.26
CA ASP A 488 -29.82 -20.82 -4.29
C ASP A 488 -29.70 -19.28 -4.44
N ILE A 489 -28.47 -18.80 -4.66
CA ILE A 489 -28.21 -17.39 -4.98
C ILE A 489 -28.85 -16.96 -6.30
N GLU A 490 -28.88 -17.81 -7.33
CA GLU A 490 -29.51 -17.48 -8.62
C GLU A 490 -31.05 -17.50 -8.58
N MET A 491 -31.65 -18.43 -7.83
CA MET A 491 -33.09 -18.41 -7.55
C MET A 491 -33.48 -17.11 -6.83
N LYS A 492 -32.78 -16.75 -5.74
CA LYS A 492 -33.04 -15.50 -4.99
C LYS A 492 -32.87 -14.23 -5.83
N LYS A 493 -31.90 -14.18 -6.75
CA LYS A 493 -31.79 -13.05 -7.72
C LYS A 493 -33.00 -12.98 -8.64
N THR A 494 -33.48 -14.14 -9.11
CA THR A 494 -34.64 -14.23 -10.01
C THR A 494 -35.92 -13.81 -9.30
N GLU A 495 -36.15 -14.28 -8.07
CA GLU A 495 -37.27 -13.86 -7.22
C GLU A 495 -37.27 -12.34 -6.97
N ILE A 496 -36.11 -11.75 -6.67
CA ILE A 496 -35.97 -10.29 -6.49
C ILE A 496 -36.23 -9.55 -7.81
N TYR A 497 -35.74 -10.07 -8.94
CA TYR A 497 -36.00 -9.48 -10.26
C TYR A 497 -37.49 -9.51 -10.63
N ASP A 498 -38.16 -10.65 -10.47
CA ASP A 498 -39.59 -10.79 -10.77
C ASP A 498 -40.48 -10.03 -9.78
N THR A 499 -40.07 -9.90 -8.52
CA THR A 499 -40.75 -9.03 -7.54
C THR A 499 -40.63 -7.56 -7.95
N ASN A 500 -39.44 -7.09 -8.32
CA ASN A 500 -39.24 -5.73 -8.81
C ASN A 500 -39.98 -5.47 -10.14
N LYS A 501 -40.04 -6.47 -11.02
CA LYS A 501 -40.80 -6.44 -12.28
C LYS A 501 -42.31 -6.35 -12.02
N LYS A 502 -42.86 -7.15 -11.10
CA LYS A 502 -44.27 -7.05 -10.66
C LYS A 502 -44.57 -5.67 -10.06
N ASN A 503 -43.71 -5.16 -9.19
CA ASN A 503 -43.88 -3.83 -8.58
C ASN A 503 -43.81 -2.71 -9.64
N SER A 504 -42.93 -2.83 -10.64
CA SER A 504 -42.89 -1.94 -11.81
C SER A 504 -44.18 -1.98 -12.63
N PHE A 505 -44.70 -3.18 -12.94
CA PHE A 505 -45.99 -3.33 -13.62
C PHE A 505 -47.16 -2.74 -12.83
N VAL A 506 -47.22 -2.93 -11.51
CA VAL A 506 -48.24 -2.33 -10.64
C VAL A 506 -48.11 -0.81 -10.62
N SER A 507 -46.90 -0.26 -10.47
CA SER A 507 -46.66 1.19 -10.50
C SER A 507 -47.09 1.81 -11.82
N ASN A 508 -46.79 1.15 -12.94
CA ASN A 508 -47.18 1.63 -14.27
C ASN A 508 -48.70 1.52 -14.48
N ALA A 509 -49.34 0.45 -14.03
CA ALA A 509 -50.80 0.29 -14.09
C ALA A 509 -51.54 1.36 -13.26
N VAL A 510 -51.04 1.69 -12.06
CA VAL A 510 -51.56 2.80 -11.24
C VAL A 510 -51.39 4.15 -11.94
N SER A 511 -50.29 4.37 -12.67
CA SER A 511 -50.09 5.60 -13.47
C SER A 511 -50.95 5.69 -14.74
N LEU A 512 -51.66 4.63 -15.12
CA LEU A 512 -52.49 4.54 -16.33
C LEU A 512 -53.99 4.46 -16.04
N ALA A 513 -54.41 4.53 -14.78
CA ALA A 513 -55.83 4.56 -14.39
C ALA A 513 -56.43 5.97 -14.62
N PRO A 514 -57.47 6.14 -15.47
CA PRO A 514 -58.10 7.44 -15.68
C PRO A 514 -58.86 7.95 -14.45
N SER A 515 -58.79 9.25 -14.20
CA SER A 515 -59.56 9.91 -13.15
C SER A 515 -61.06 9.95 -13.51
N LEU A 516 -61.89 9.24 -12.76
CA LEU A 516 -63.35 9.25 -12.89
C LEU A 516 -64.04 9.37 -11.52
N THR A 517 -64.12 10.59 -10.97
CA THR A 517 -65.33 11.17 -10.33
C THR A 517 -65.07 12.56 -9.74
N ASP A 518 -65.28 13.60 -10.54
CA ASP A 518 -65.96 14.82 -10.06
C ASP A 518 -67.49 14.51 -10.06
N THR A 519 -68.41 15.20 -9.36
CA THR A 519 -68.40 16.60 -8.87
C THR A 519 -69.44 16.78 -7.74
N ASN A 520 -69.35 17.90 -6.99
CA ASN A 520 -70.41 18.51 -6.15
C ASN A 520 -70.85 17.74 -4.87
N ALA A 521 -71.18 18.38 -3.74
CA ALA A 521 -71.59 19.78 -3.53
C ALA A 521 -71.03 20.42 -2.23
N LYS A 522 -71.10 21.75 -2.13
CA LYS A 522 -70.89 22.53 -0.88
C LYS A 522 -72.24 22.79 -0.21
N HIS A 523 -72.29 22.93 1.13
CA HIS A 523 -72.82 24.15 1.80
C HIS A 523 -72.66 24.14 3.34
N THR A 524 -72.67 25.34 3.93
CA THR A 524 -73.03 25.74 5.32
C THR A 524 -72.41 25.02 6.54
N SER A 525 -71.43 25.71 7.14
CA SER A 525 -71.36 26.09 8.56
C SER A 525 -72.42 25.59 9.56
N SER A 526 -71.97 25.17 10.75
CA SER A 526 -72.16 25.94 12.01
C SER A 526 -71.36 25.32 13.18
N SER A 527 -71.74 25.58 14.44
CA SER A 527 -70.87 25.58 15.63
C SER A 527 -71.43 24.80 16.83
N ASN A 528 -70.50 24.39 17.72
CA ASN A 528 -70.69 24.09 19.15
C ASN A 528 -71.41 22.80 19.57
N GLY A 529 -71.05 22.35 20.78
CA GLY A 529 -71.72 21.30 21.56
C GLY A 529 -71.30 19.87 21.23
N ASP A 530 -71.09 18.96 22.18
CA ASP A 530 -70.92 19.12 23.63
C ASP A 530 -70.11 17.95 24.19
N SER A 531 -69.59 18.09 25.42
CA SER A 531 -68.97 16.99 26.16
C SER A 531 -69.47 16.93 27.60
N PRO A 532 -69.69 15.72 28.15
CA PRO A 532 -69.56 15.52 29.59
C PRO A 532 -68.50 14.45 29.91
N THR A 533 -67.56 14.82 30.78
CA THR A 533 -66.77 13.87 31.59
C THR A 533 -67.55 13.52 32.87
N PRO A 534 -67.10 12.59 33.73
CA PRO A 534 -66.20 13.05 34.81
C PRO A 534 -65.18 12.01 35.37
N SER A 535 -64.11 12.53 36.00
CA SER A 535 -63.36 11.91 37.12
C SER A 535 -62.52 10.63 36.82
N VAL A 536 -61.38 10.29 37.45
CA VAL A 536 -60.48 10.89 38.48
C VAL A 536 -59.13 10.07 38.42
N THR A 537 -57.90 10.48 38.76
CA THR A 537 -57.32 11.52 39.66
C THR A 537 -55.89 11.93 39.20
N ASP A 538 -55.30 12.94 39.86
CA ASP A 538 -53.91 13.08 40.40
C ASP A 538 -52.73 12.18 39.92
N LYS A 539 -51.46 12.65 39.84
CA LYS A 539 -50.86 13.93 40.32
C LYS A 539 -49.52 14.33 39.65
N ASN A 540 -49.09 15.56 39.95
CA ASN A 540 -47.72 16.14 39.85
C ASN A 540 -47.17 16.66 38.50
N THR A 541 -47.60 17.90 38.17
CA THR A 541 -46.78 19.12 37.94
C THR A 541 -45.23 19.01 37.99
N LYS A 542 -44.44 19.82 37.24
CA LYS A 542 -44.62 21.20 36.69
C LYS A 542 -44.09 21.26 35.23
N HIS A 543 -44.57 22.07 34.27
CA HIS A 543 -44.66 23.55 34.17
C HIS A 543 -43.29 24.27 34.36
N LYS A 544 -42.86 25.29 33.59
CA LYS A 544 -43.38 26.14 32.47
C LYS A 544 -42.12 26.88 31.87
N SER A 545 -42.10 27.66 30.78
CA SER A 545 -42.99 28.01 29.65
C SER A 545 -42.24 28.87 28.61
N SER A 546 -42.51 28.67 27.31
CA SER A 546 -42.67 29.68 26.22
C SER A 546 -41.62 30.82 26.00
N SER A 547 -41.61 31.59 24.90
CA SER A 547 -42.55 31.68 23.76
C SER A 547 -41.87 32.08 22.44
N ASN A 548 -42.47 31.62 21.34
CA ASN A 548 -42.35 32.00 19.93
C ASN A 548 -42.15 33.51 19.62
N GLY A 549 -41.58 33.85 18.44
CA GLY A 549 -41.47 35.27 18.01
C GLY A 549 -40.95 35.57 16.59
N ALA A 550 -41.46 34.89 15.55
CA ALA A 550 -41.47 35.26 14.11
C ALA A 550 -40.35 36.13 13.44
N SER A 551 -39.74 35.53 12.41
CA SER A 551 -39.20 36.14 11.17
C SER A 551 -40.14 37.20 10.52
N PRO A 552 -39.69 38.18 9.69
CA PRO A 552 -38.87 37.90 8.49
C PRO A 552 -37.84 38.96 8.03
N THR A 553 -37.07 38.58 7.00
CA THR A 553 -36.17 39.44 6.19
C THR A 553 -36.93 40.36 5.22
N PRO A 554 -36.34 41.52 4.88
CA PRO A 554 -36.04 41.77 3.45
C PRO A 554 -34.60 42.27 3.21
N SER A 555 -34.30 42.69 1.97
CA SER A 555 -32.96 42.79 1.39
C SER A 555 -32.29 44.18 1.39
N ALA A 556 -30.97 44.17 1.57
CA ALA A 556 -29.94 45.01 0.91
C ALA A 556 -30.10 46.53 0.76
N THR A 557 -29.13 47.29 1.29
CA THR A 557 -28.59 48.52 0.64
C THR A 557 -27.18 48.86 1.16
N ASP A 558 -26.43 49.66 0.41
CA ASP A 558 -25.03 50.03 0.65
C ASP A 558 -24.70 50.69 2.01
N LYS A 559 -23.48 50.44 2.50
CA LYS A 559 -22.66 51.47 3.16
C LYS A 559 -21.15 51.19 3.10
N LYS A 560 -20.43 51.98 2.31
CA LYS A 560 -18.96 51.98 2.23
C LYS A 560 -18.33 52.55 3.51
N VAL A 561 -17.34 51.87 4.09
CA VAL A 561 -16.42 52.45 5.09
C VAL A 561 -14.98 52.04 4.75
N LYS A 562 -14.07 53.02 4.62
CA LYS A 562 -12.64 52.81 4.34
C LYS A 562 -11.82 52.73 5.64
N ARG A 563 -10.97 51.70 5.80
CA ARG A 563 -9.72 51.73 6.59
C ARG A 563 -8.68 50.89 5.82
N LYS A 564 -7.77 51.51 5.07
CA LYS A 564 -6.43 51.99 5.48
C LYS A 564 -5.49 50.86 5.94
N TYR A 565 -4.59 50.47 5.03
CA TYR A 565 -3.33 49.77 5.34
C TYR A 565 -2.33 50.71 6.05
N PRO A 566 -1.42 50.17 6.88
CA PRO A 566 -0.08 50.70 7.03
C PRO A 566 0.87 49.98 6.03
N SER A 567 1.55 50.74 5.17
CA SER A 567 2.62 50.21 4.32
C SER A 567 3.93 50.16 5.10
N ASN A 568 4.69 49.07 4.98
CA ASN A 568 6.13 49.05 5.27
C ASN A 568 6.80 48.14 4.22
N VAL A 569 7.56 48.75 3.32
CA VAL A 569 8.30 48.06 2.26
C VAL A 569 9.79 48.25 2.57
N VAL A 570 10.53 47.15 2.65
CA VAL A 570 12.00 47.15 2.72
C VAL A 570 12.51 46.22 1.62
N SER A 571 13.06 46.81 0.57
CA SER A 571 13.61 46.07 -0.58
C SER A 571 15.13 45.95 -0.47
N PRO A 572 15.70 44.76 -0.67
CA PRO A 572 17.09 44.61 -1.11
C PRO A 572 17.24 44.93 -2.61
N ALA A 573 18.45 45.31 -3.02
CA ALA A 573 18.81 45.73 -4.38
C ALA A 573 19.09 44.53 -5.34
N PRO A 574 19.05 44.72 -6.68
CA PRO A 574 19.33 43.65 -7.64
C PRO A 574 20.81 43.26 -7.65
N TYR A 575 21.08 41.97 -7.93
CA TYR A 575 22.43 41.47 -8.17
C TYR A 575 23.02 42.05 -9.46
N VAL A 576 24.18 42.70 -9.34
CA VAL A 576 25.01 43.14 -10.47
C VAL A 576 26.12 42.13 -10.69
N SER A 577 26.31 41.68 -11.92
CA SER A 577 27.43 40.82 -12.29
C SER A 577 28.76 41.58 -12.23
N LYS A 578 29.76 40.96 -11.59
CA LYS A 578 31.17 41.34 -11.77
C LYS A 578 32.00 40.10 -12.02
N SER A 579 32.62 40.07 -13.20
CA SER A 579 33.85 39.32 -13.42
C SER A 579 35.00 40.02 -12.69
N GLY A 580 35.95 39.24 -12.20
CA GLY A 580 37.10 39.71 -11.42
C GLY A 580 37.64 38.55 -10.60
N GLY A 581 38.72 37.93 -11.05
CA GLY A 581 39.41 36.89 -10.30
C GLY A 581 40.60 37.49 -9.56
N GLU A 582 40.76 37.11 -8.30
CA GLU A 582 41.97 37.30 -7.51
C GLU A 582 42.25 35.99 -6.76
N ALA A 583 43.52 35.59 -6.70
CA ALA A 583 43.94 34.35 -6.08
C ALA A 583 44.17 34.54 -4.58
N TYR A 584 43.93 33.49 -3.79
CA TYR A 584 44.36 33.38 -2.40
C TYR A 584 45.08 32.04 -2.20
N ASP A 585 46.22 32.09 -1.50
CA ASP A 585 47.17 30.97 -1.40
C ASP A 585 46.67 29.82 -0.52
N ASN A 586 47.15 28.61 -0.86
CA ASN A 586 46.89 27.40 -0.08
C ASN A 586 47.78 27.35 1.17
N ALA A 587 47.21 27.60 2.34
CA ALA A 587 47.78 27.17 3.61
C ALA A 587 47.37 25.70 3.86
N ALA A 588 48.25 24.75 3.55
CA ALA A 588 48.00 23.33 3.77
C ALA A 588 48.01 23.00 5.28
N MET A 589 46.95 22.33 5.75
CA MET A 589 46.87 21.81 7.12
C MET A 589 47.45 20.38 7.19
N ASN A 590 48.07 20.04 8.31
CA ASN A 590 48.93 18.86 8.45
C ASN A 590 48.08 17.61 8.79
N PRO A 591 48.29 16.44 8.15
CA PRO A 591 47.42 15.25 8.33
C PRO A 591 47.63 14.49 9.65
N ALA A 592 47.91 15.20 10.74
CA ALA A 592 48.02 14.67 12.10
C ALA A 592 46.81 15.06 12.99
N ASP A 593 46.08 16.12 12.64
CA ASP A 593 44.96 16.61 13.46
C ASP A 593 43.66 15.82 13.21
N GLU A 594 43.52 15.17 12.04
CA GLU A 594 42.31 14.48 11.60
C GLU A 594 41.97 13.22 12.45
N GLU A 595 42.98 12.57 13.01
CA GLU A 595 42.81 11.38 13.88
C GLU A 595 42.24 11.75 15.27
N SER A 596 42.31 13.02 15.67
CA SER A 596 41.86 13.49 16.99
C SER A 596 40.35 13.76 17.10
N LEU A 597 39.63 13.88 15.97
CA LEU A 597 38.22 14.27 15.92
C LEU A 597 37.24 13.10 15.74
N GLN A 598 37.71 11.89 15.41
CA GLN A 598 36.82 10.72 15.21
C GLN A 598 36.44 9.98 16.51
N THR A 599 36.88 10.43 17.70
CA THR A 599 36.55 9.77 18.97
C THR A 599 35.33 10.35 19.70
N GLN A 600 34.64 11.35 19.12
CA GLN A 600 33.35 11.86 19.61
C GLN A 600 32.43 12.30 18.47
N PHE A 601 31.62 11.38 17.91
CA PHE A 601 30.20 11.60 17.57
C PHE A 601 29.49 10.27 17.24
#